data_AF-A0A127QQC5-F1
#
_entry.id   AF-A0A127QQC5-F1
#
_cell.length_a   1.000
_cell.length_b   1.000
_cell.length_c   1.000
_cell.angle_alpha   90.00
_cell.angle_beta   90.00
_cell.angle_gamma   90.00
#
_symmetry.space_group_name_H-M   'P 1'
#
loop_
_entity.id
_entity.type
_entity.pdbx_description
1 polymer ?
#
loop_
_entity_poly.entity_id
_entity_poly.type
_entity_poly.pdbx_seq_one_letter_code
_entity_poly.pdbx_strand_id
1 'polypeptide(L)'
;MKQRPHNASEKKVDPPDAVPDGSAFSASRRNAILLTGVSFALLSTPRWMRQASAQTQSPPPVTPAASASSPQNPANQQQSNFLALSTLLTGTQKLNPRTGTRIYGALSTQAIEFEKQAAALWQYALDHQIKDVDNLAAAVGNDSALSLVLHRIISAWYLGVVGDDGVTGGAKVVSFESALMFDQVRDAVVVPTYCRAAPGYWVTQPAVLKAGG
;
A
#
# COMPACT_ATOMS: atom_id res chain seq x y z
N MET A 1 31.85 49.43 15.96
CA MET A 1 32.88 49.84 14.96
C MET A 1 34.24 49.33 15.43
N LYS A 2 34.65 48.15 14.96
CA LYS A 2 36.02 47.60 15.02
C LYS A 2 36.06 46.48 13.98
N GLN A 3 36.79 46.74 12.90
CA GLN A 3 36.92 45.87 11.73
C GLN A 3 37.86 44.71 12.05
N ARG A 4 37.53 43.52 11.54
CA ARG A 4 38.37 42.32 11.56
C ARG A 4 39.28 42.37 10.31
N PRO A 5 40.60 42.12 10.43
CA PRO A 5 41.49 42.23 9.28
C PRO A 5 41.25 41.12 8.26
N HIS A 6 41.25 41.53 6.99
CA HIS A 6 41.14 40.72 5.78
C HIS A 6 42.57 40.37 5.29
N ASN A 7 42.89 39.10 5.15
CA ASN A 7 43.99 38.55 4.33
C ASN A 7 43.69 37.04 4.18
N ALA A 8 43.10 36.60 3.07
CA ALA A 8 43.73 36.31 1.77
C ALA A 8 44.69 35.11 1.82
N SER A 9 44.14 33.92 1.56
CA SER A 9 44.77 32.91 0.70
C SER A 9 43.68 31.94 0.23
N GLU A 10 42.86 32.40 -0.71
CA GLU A 10 41.85 31.59 -1.39
C GLU A 10 42.58 30.67 -2.38
N LYS A 11 42.74 29.40 -2.03
CA LYS A 11 43.33 28.40 -2.90
C LYS A 11 42.30 28.05 -3.97
N LYS A 12 42.47 28.62 -5.17
CA LYS A 12 41.73 28.29 -6.39
C LYS A 12 41.87 26.78 -6.64
N VAL A 13 40.79 26.04 -6.36
CA VAL A 13 40.66 24.64 -6.75
C VAL A 13 40.10 24.64 -8.16
N ASP A 14 40.91 24.21 -9.12
CA ASP A 14 40.46 24.07 -10.50
C ASP A 14 39.36 22.99 -10.59
N PRO A 15 38.33 23.20 -11.43
CA PRO A 15 37.25 22.24 -11.59
C PRO A 15 37.78 20.94 -12.21
N PRO A 16 37.35 19.76 -11.74
CA PRO A 16 37.69 18.51 -12.41
C PRO A 16 37.06 18.49 -13.80
N ASP A 17 37.89 18.10 -14.77
CA ASP A 17 37.54 17.93 -16.18
C ASP A 17 36.24 17.17 -16.39
N ALA A 18 35.49 17.64 -17.39
CA ALA A 18 34.23 17.10 -17.84
C ALA A 18 34.34 15.61 -18.17
N VAL A 19 33.62 14.79 -17.41
CA VAL A 19 33.32 13.39 -17.76
C VAL A 19 32.20 13.43 -18.81
N PRO A 20 32.35 12.73 -19.95
CA PRO A 20 31.47 12.89 -21.11
C PRO A 20 30.03 12.46 -20.83
N ASP A 21 29.10 13.25 -21.38
CA ASP A 21 27.67 12.99 -21.41
C ASP A 21 27.35 11.59 -21.95
N GLY A 22 26.88 10.73 -21.05
CA GLY A 22 26.22 9.49 -21.39
C GLY A 22 24.80 9.77 -21.85
N SER A 23 24.61 9.97 -23.16
CA SER A 23 23.28 9.92 -23.76
C SER A 23 23.32 9.36 -25.18
N ALA A 24 23.09 8.05 -25.31
CA ALA A 24 22.45 7.45 -26.47
C ALA A 24 22.07 5.99 -26.16
N PHE A 25 20.97 5.76 -25.43
CA PHE A 25 20.26 4.49 -25.56
C PHE A 25 19.60 4.48 -26.93
N SER A 26 20.30 3.91 -27.92
CA SER A 26 19.76 3.70 -29.27
C SER A 26 18.65 2.65 -29.21
N ALA A 27 17.40 3.09 -29.28
CA ALA A 27 16.25 2.23 -29.53
C ALA A 27 16.26 1.81 -31.02
N SER A 28 17.10 0.84 -31.37
CA SER A 28 17.11 0.21 -32.69
C SER A 28 16.02 -0.87 -32.77
N ARG A 29 14.75 -0.47 -32.82
CA ARG A 29 13.66 -1.36 -33.25
C ARG A 29 13.49 -1.21 -34.76
N ARG A 30 14.38 -1.88 -35.49
CA ARG A 30 14.34 -1.93 -36.95
C ARG A 30 13.08 -2.65 -37.41
N ASN A 31 12.35 -1.95 -38.27
CA ASN A 31 11.28 -2.41 -39.12
C ASN A 31 11.52 -3.82 -39.66
N ALA A 32 10.55 -4.70 -39.45
CA ALA A 32 10.29 -5.84 -40.31
C ALA A 32 8.80 -5.83 -40.67
N ILE A 33 8.45 -4.97 -41.64
CA ILE A 33 7.23 -5.11 -42.41
C ILE A 33 7.59 -6.06 -43.56
N LEU A 34 7.07 -7.29 -43.54
CA LEU A 34 6.87 -8.05 -44.75
C LEU A 34 5.47 -8.67 -44.74
N LEU A 35 4.72 -8.23 -45.75
CA LEU A 35 3.39 -8.64 -46.13
C LEU A 35 3.28 -10.15 -46.32
N THR A 36 2.19 -10.74 -45.82
CA THR A 36 1.31 -11.64 -46.57
C THR A 36 0.08 -11.94 -45.71
N GLY A 37 -1.13 -11.96 -46.28
CA GLY A 37 -2.27 -12.61 -45.63
C GLY A 37 -3.62 -11.93 -45.75
N VAL A 38 -4.18 -11.96 -46.95
CA VAL A 38 -5.61 -12.25 -47.25
C VAL A 38 -6.70 -11.47 -46.52
N SER A 39 -7.36 -10.62 -47.29
CA SER A 39 -8.68 -10.05 -47.05
C SER A 39 -9.72 -11.10 -46.61
N PHE A 40 -10.33 -10.90 -45.44
CA PHE A 40 -11.65 -11.43 -45.12
C PHE A 40 -12.47 -10.30 -44.48
N ALA A 41 -13.10 -9.49 -45.31
CA ALA A 41 -14.08 -8.50 -44.88
C ALA A 41 -15.39 -9.23 -44.58
N LEU A 42 -15.52 -9.75 -43.35
CA LEU A 42 -16.82 -10.07 -42.77
C LEU A 42 -17.22 -8.90 -41.86
N LEU A 43 -18.38 -8.31 -42.14
CA LEU A 43 -18.95 -7.19 -41.41
C LEU A 43 -19.16 -7.55 -39.93
N SER A 44 -18.17 -7.26 -39.08
CA SER A 44 -18.34 -7.23 -37.64
C SER A 44 -19.07 -5.94 -37.27
N THR A 45 -20.39 -5.98 -37.32
CA THR A 45 -21.22 -4.91 -36.73
C THR A 45 -20.94 -4.86 -35.23
N PRO A 46 -20.44 -3.73 -34.71
CA PRO A 46 -20.04 -3.67 -33.32
C PRO A 46 -21.30 -3.62 -32.45
N ARG A 47 -21.35 -4.50 -31.46
CA ARG A 47 -22.53 -4.86 -30.67
C ARG A 47 -23.10 -3.73 -29.78
N TRP A 48 -22.47 -2.57 -29.76
CA TRP A 48 -22.89 -1.40 -29.00
C TRP A 48 -24.04 -0.60 -29.65
N MET A 49 -24.43 -0.95 -30.89
CA MET A 49 -25.50 -0.27 -31.64
C MET A 49 -26.74 -1.15 -31.81
N ARG A 50 -27.13 -1.92 -30.78
CA ARG A 50 -28.31 -2.80 -30.88
C ARG A 50 -29.19 -2.86 -29.63
N GLN A 51 -29.31 -1.76 -28.89
CA GLN A 51 -30.34 -1.64 -27.85
C GLN A 51 -30.75 -0.19 -27.63
N ALA A 52 -31.60 0.30 -28.53
CA ALA A 52 -32.48 1.44 -28.29
C ALA A 52 -33.90 1.08 -28.76
N SER A 53 -34.42 -0.05 -28.27
CA SER A 53 -35.87 -0.23 -28.22
C SER A 53 -36.37 0.43 -26.94
N ALA A 54 -37.00 1.59 -27.09
CA ALA A 54 -37.81 2.20 -26.05
C ALA A 54 -38.96 1.24 -25.72
N GLN A 55 -38.78 0.40 -24.70
CA GLN A 55 -39.89 -0.30 -24.08
C GLN A 55 -40.58 0.68 -23.15
N THR A 56 -41.70 1.25 -23.59
CA THR A 56 -42.73 1.79 -22.71
C THR A 56 -43.34 0.62 -21.93
N GLN A 57 -42.70 0.21 -20.83
CA GLN A 57 -43.29 -0.70 -19.86
C GLN A 57 -44.10 0.13 -18.85
N SER A 58 -45.40 -0.14 -18.79
CA SER A 58 -46.30 0.32 -17.72
C SER A 58 -45.80 -0.15 -16.34
N PRO A 59 -46.00 0.62 -15.26
CA PRO A 59 -45.46 0.31 -13.95
C PRO A 59 -46.14 -0.94 -13.34
N PRO A 60 -45.38 -1.97 -12.94
CA PRO A 60 -45.90 -3.01 -12.04
C PRO A 60 -46.00 -2.49 -10.60
N PRO A 61 -46.83 -3.10 -9.74
CA PRO A 61 -46.98 -2.71 -8.35
C PRO A 61 -45.63 -2.82 -7.61
N VAL A 62 -45.33 -1.79 -6.81
CA VAL A 62 -44.16 -1.74 -5.93
C VAL A 62 -44.26 -2.78 -4.82
N THR A 63 -43.82 -4.01 -5.10
CA THR A 63 -43.42 -4.94 -4.04
C THR A 63 -42.04 -4.50 -3.52
N PRO A 64 -41.85 -4.33 -2.20
CA PRO A 64 -40.55 -4.01 -1.65
C PRO A 64 -39.60 -5.17 -1.94
N ALA A 65 -38.56 -4.89 -2.72
CA ALA A 65 -37.48 -5.83 -2.97
C ALA A 65 -36.78 -6.12 -1.64
N ALA A 66 -37.07 -7.29 -1.07
CA ALA A 66 -36.25 -7.87 -0.02
C ALA A 66 -34.80 -7.94 -0.55
N SER A 67 -33.88 -7.31 0.16
CA SER A 67 -32.46 -7.37 -0.16
C SER A 67 -31.99 -8.81 -0.06
N ALA A 68 -31.92 -9.50 -1.18
CA ALA A 68 -31.32 -10.82 -1.26
C ALA A 68 -29.82 -10.67 -0.98
N SER A 69 -29.40 -11.09 0.21
CA SER A 69 -28.00 -11.30 0.56
C SER A 69 -27.38 -12.24 -0.49
N SER A 70 -26.55 -11.69 -1.38
CA SER A 70 -25.79 -12.49 -2.32
C SER A 70 -24.87 -13.43 -1.53
N PRO A 71 -24.68 -14.69 -1.96
CA PRO A 71 -23.73 -15.59 -1.31
C PRO A 71 -22.36 -14.93 -1.28
N GLN A 72 -21.77 -14.82 -0.09
CA GLN A 72 -20.45 -14.23 0.06
C GLN A 72 -19.42 -15.11 -0.67
N ASN A 73 -18.74 -14.53 -1.65
CA ASN A 73 -17.62 -15.20 -2.32
C ASN A 73 -16.51 -15.47 -1.28
N PRO A 74 -15.98 -16.71 -1.15
CA PRO A 74 -14.94 -17.05 -0.17
C PRO A 74 -13.73 -16.10 -0.21
N ALA A 75 -13.34 -15.62 -1.39
CA ALA A 75 -12.25 -14.65 -1.53
C ALA A 75 -12.55 -13.31 -0.82
N ASN A 76 -13.81 -12.85 -0.87
CA ASN A 76 -14.23 -11.64 -0.17
C ASN A 76 -14.22 -11.85 1.36
N GLN A 77 -14.57 -13.05 1.83
CA GLN A 77 -14.54 -13.40 3.26
C GLN A 77 -13.10 -13.43 3.81
N GLN A 78 -12.16 -14.00 3.06
CA GLN A 78 -10.74 -14.00 3.44
C GLN A 78 -10.20 -12.57 3.59
N GLN A 79 -10.55 -11.68 2.66
CA GLN A 79 -10.13 -10.28 2.73
C GLN A 79 -10.78 -9.52 3.90
N SER A 80 -12.05 -9.77 4.21
CA SER A 80 -12.69 -9.18 5.39
C SER A 80 -12.07 -9.68 6.69
N ASN A 81 -11.77 -10.98 6.77
CA ASN A 81 -11.10 -11.60 7.92
C ASN A 81 -9.70 -11.03 8.11
N PHE A 82 -8.95 -10.85 7.02
CA PHE A 82 -7.63 -10.22 7.07
C PHE A 82 -7.69 -8.77 7.57
N LEU A 83 -8.69 -7.99 7.14
CA LEU A 83 -8.85 -6.61 7.62
C LEU A 83 -9.22 -6.57 9.12
N ALA A 84 -10.06 -7.50 9.57
CA ALA A 84 -10.40 -7.64 10.99
C ALA A 84 -9.18 -8.04 11.83
N LEU A 85 -8.42 -9.04 11.40
CA LEU A 85 -7.15 -9.42 12.01
C LEU A 85 -6.17 -8.24 12.06
N SER A 86 -6.03 -7.51 10.95
CA SER A 86 -5.15 -6.33 10.89
C SER A 86 -5.57 -5.24 11.88
N THR A 87 -6.87 -5.04 12.08
CA THR A 87 -7.43 -4.07 13.04
C THR A 87 -7.04 -4.46 14.47
N LEU A 88 -7.15 -5.74 14.81
CA LEU A 88 -6.70 -6.28 16.10
C LEU A 88 -5.19 -6.08 16.29
N LEU A 89 -4.39 -6.48 15.30
CA LEU A 89 -2.92 -6.46 15.39
C LEU A 89 -2.34 -5.05 15.45
N THR A 90 -3.00 -4.06 14.84
CA THR A 90 -2.50 -2.67 14.82
C THR A 90 -3.11 -1.81 15.93
N GLY A 91 -4.14 -2.29 16.63
CA GLY A 91 -4.91 -1.49 17.58
C GLY A 91 -5.68 -0.32 16.94
N THR A 92 -5.69 -0.22 15.61
CA THR A 92 -6.30 0.90 14.88
C THR A 92 -7.74 0.59 14.53
N GLN A 93 -8.70 1.38 15.00
CA GLN A 93 -10.14 1.13 14.81
C GLN A 93 -10.62 1.21 13.35
N LYS A 94 -9.93 1.96 12.48
CA LYS A 94 -10.32 2.13 11.08
C LYS A 94 -9.10 2.04 10.16
N LEU A 95 -8.91 0.87 9.57
CA LEU A 95 -7.93 0.66 8.51
C LEU A 95 -8.55 0.92 7.14
N ASN A 96 -7.73 1.41 6.19
CA ASN A 96 -8.17 1.62 4.82
C ASN A 96 -8.32 0.26 4.11
N PRO A 97 -9.54 -0.13 3.66
CA PRO A 97 -9.75 -1.44 3.05
C PRO A 97 -8.98 -1.63 1.75
N ARG A 98 -8.77 -0.56 0.96
CA ARG A 98 -7.99 -0.62 -0.29
C ARG A 98 -6.52 -0.92 0.00
N THR A 99 -5.96 -0.31 1.05
CA THR A 99 -4.59 -0.63 1.50
C THR A 99 -4.52 -2.06 1.99
N GLY A 100 -5.52 -2.50 2.77
CA GLY A 100 -5.62 -3.88 3.26
C GLY A 100 -5.61 -4.91 2.14
N THR A 101 -6.39 -4.72 1.08
CA THR A 101 -6.39 -5.62 -0.10
C THR A 101 -5.01 -5.69 -0.76
N ARG A 102 -4.30 -4.57 -0.86
CA ARG A 102 -2.96 -4.53 -1.48
C ARG A 102 -1.90 -5.19 -0.61
N ILE A 103 -1.95 -4.98 0.71
CA ILE A 103 -1.06 -5.64 1.67
C ILE A 103 -1.29 -7.14 1.65
N TYR A 104 -2.55 -7.58 1.72
CA TYR A 104 -2.91 -9.00 1.63
C TYR A 104 -2.33 -9.64 0.36
N GLY A 105 -2.60 -9.05 -0.80
CA GLY A 105 -2.10 -9.57 -2.07
C GLY A 105 -0.56 -9.58 -2.17
N ALA A 106 0.11 -8.56 -1.63
CA ALA A 106 1.57 -8.52 -1.62
C ALA A 106 2.18 -9.61 -0.71
N LEU A 107 1.62 -9.81 0.47
CA LEU A 107 2.07 -10.85 1.41
C LEU A 107 1.80 -12.26 0.87
N SER A 108 0.63 -12.48 0.24
CA SER A 108 0.30 -13.73 -0.45
C SER A 108 1.31 -14.07 -1.55
N THR A 109 1.76 -13.07 -2.31
CA THR A 109 2.80 -13.29 -3.35
C THR A 109 4.19 -13.54 -2.78
N GLN A 110 4.49 -13.03 -1.58
CA GLN A 110 5.81 -13.15 -0.97
C GLN A 110 6.00 -14.48 -0.24
N ALA A 111 4.94 -15.07 0.31
CA ALA A 111 5.02 -16.29 1.10
C ALA A 111 3.87 -17.25 0.78
N ILE A 112 4.24 -18.46 0.34
CA ILE A 112 3.30 -19.50 -0.13
C ILE A 112 2.24 -19.83 0.92
N GLU A 113 2.63 -19.97 2.19
CA GLU A 113 1.73 -20.35 3.28
C GLU A 113 1.03 -19.14 3.95
N PHE A 114 1.25 -17.91 3.48
CA PHE A 114 0.76 -16.71 4.14
C PHE A 114 -0.76 -16.73 4.35
N GLU A 115 -1.54 -17.04 3.31
CA GLU A 115 -3.01 -16.99 3.40
C GLU A 115 -3.55 -17.97 4.45
N LYS A 116 -2.97 -19.18 4.47
CA LYS A 116 -3.32 -20.22 5.44
C LYS A 116 -2.90 -19.84 6.86
N GLN A 117 -1.70 -19.30 7.04
CA GLN A 117 -1.20 -18.87 8.34
C GLN A 117 -1.97 -17.65 8.88
N ALA A 118 -2.34 -16.70 8.02
CA ALA A 118 -3.17 -15.55 8.39
C ALA A 118 -4.59 -15.99 8.78
N ALA A 119 -5.18 -16.94 8.04
CA ALA A 119 -6.47 -17.52 8.40
C ALA A 119 -6.40 -18.29 9.73
N ALA A 120 -5.34 -19.08 9.95
CA ALA A 120 -5.11 -19.79 11.21
C ALA A 120 -4.92 -18.83 12.39
N LEU A 121 -4.16 -17.74 12.20
CA LEU A 121 -3.97 -16.72 13.22
C LEU A 121 -5.29 -16.02 13.58
N TRP A 122 -6.11 -15.69 12.58
CA TRP A 122 -7.42 -15.10 12.82
C TRP A 122 -8.37 -16.07 13.54
N GLN A 123 -8.41 -17.34 13.12
CA GLN A 123 -9.22 -18.35 13.78
C GLN A 123 -8.78 -18.57 15.22
N TYR A 124 -7.47 -18.62 15.47
CA TYR A 124 -6.92 -18.73 16.82
C TYR A 124 -7.39 -17.59 17.73
N ALA A 125 -7.37 -16.35 17.24
CA ALA A 125 -7.86 -15.19 17.99
C ALA A 125 -9.36 -15.29 18.31
N LEU A 126 -10.17 -15.80 17.38
CA LEU A 126 -11.60 -16.01 17.59
C LEU A 126 -11.88 -17.12 18.62
N ASP A 127 -11.22 -18.26 18.48
CA ASP A 127 -11.42 -19.44 19.34
C ASP A 127 -11.09 -19.13 20.80
N HIS A 128 -10.05 -18.31 21.03
CA HIS A 128 -9.60 -17.90 22.36
C HIS A 128 -10.19 -16.55 22.81
N GLN A 129 -11.06 -15.95 22.01
CA GLN A 129 -11.70 -14.65 22.28
C GLN A 129 -10.72 -13.52 22.61
N ILE A 130 -9.55 -13.52 21.96
CA ILE A 130 -8.48 -12.53 22.17
C ILE A 130 -8.89 -11.22 21.50
N LYS A 131 -8.72 -10.09 22.21
CA LYS A 131 -9.19 -8.76 21.76
C LYS A 131 -8.09 -7.73 21.57
N ASP A 132 -6.86 -8.05 21.95
CA ASP A 132 -5.71 -7.16 21.91
C ASP A 132 -4.47 -7.89 21.37
N VAL A 133 -3.54 -7.10 20.84
CA VAL A 133 -2.33 -7.61 20.19
C VAL A 133 -1.37 -8.27 21.18
N ASP A 134 -1.26 -7.75 22.40
CA ASP A 134 -0.30 -8.24 23.40
C ASP A 134 -0.62 -9.67 23.82
N ASN A 135 -1.90 -9.93 24.12
CA ASN A 135 -2.39 -11.27 24.44
C ASN A 135 -2.26 -12.22 23.25
N LEU A 136 -2.52 -11.75 22.02
CA LEU A 136 -2.37 -12.60 20.83
C LEU A 136 -0.89 -12.97 20.60
N ALA A 137 0.01 -11.99 20.69
CA ALA A 137 1.45 -12.18 20.53
C ALA A 137 2.02 -13.13 21.60
N ALA A 138 1.58 -12.98 22.86
CA ALA A 138 1.96 -13.88 23.94
C ALA A 138 1.46 -15.31 23.68
N ALA A 139 0.21 -15.46 23.22
CA ALA A 139 -0.40 -16.76 22.99
C ALA A 139 0.25 -17.55 21.84
N VAL A 140 0.64 -16.87 20.75
CA VAL A 140 1.29 -17.50 19.59
C VAL A 140 2.82 -17.48 19.66
N GLY A 141 3.41 -16.96 20.75
CA GLY A 141 4.85 -16.73 20.85
C GLY A 141 5.72 -17.98 20.72
N ASN A 142 5.19 -19.16 21.07
CA ASN A 142 5.88 -20.45 20.92
C ASN A 142 5.73 -21.08 19.52
N ASP A 143 4.82 -20.55 18.69
CA ASP A 143 4.65 -20.97 17.30
C ASP A 143 5.40 -20.00 16.38
N SER A 144 6.56 -20.42 15.89
CA SER A 144 7.41 -19.59 15.02
C SER A 144 6.70 -19.16 13.74
N ALA A 145 5.77 -19.96 13.20
CA ALA A 145 5.10 -19.64 11.95
C ALA A 145 4.01 -18.58 12.16
N LEU A 146 3.18 -18.73 13.20
CA LEU A 146 2.14 -17.75 13.53
C LEU A 146 2.74 -16.43 14.04
N SER A 147 3.78 -16.51 14.89
CA SER A 147 4.52 -15.34 15.35
C SER A 147 5.13 -14.58 14.18
N LEU A 148 5.76 -15.27 13.22
CA LEU A 148 6.33 -14.62 12.03
C LEU A 148 5.25 -13.92 11.19
N VAL A 149 4.10 -14.56 10.94
CA VAL A 149 3.02 -13.93 10.17
C VAL A 149 2.42 -12.73 10.89
N LEU A 150 2.24 -12.81 12.20
CA LEU A 150 1.83 -11.68 13.03
C LEU A 150 2.78 -10.48 12.82
N HIS A 151 4.10 -10.70 12.96
CA HIS A 151 5.10 -9.65 12.77
C HIS A 151 5.12 -9.10 11.34
N ARG A 152 4.97 -9.95 10.31
CA ARG A 152 4.89 -9.50 8.91
C ARG A 152 3.69 -8.61 8.64
N ILE A 153 2.52 -8.95 9.19
CA ILE A 153 1.31 -8.14 9.02
C ILE A 153 1.49 -6.78 9.68
N ILE A 154 1.97 -6.74 10.93
CA ILE A 154 2.23 -5.49 11.65
C ILE A 154 3.24 -4.63 10.89
N SER A 155 4.36 -5.22 10.49
CA SER A 155 5.43 -4.52 9.75
C SER A 155 4.92 -3.93 8.44
N ALA A 156 4.10 -4.68 7.69
CA ALA A 156 3.53 -4.21 6.42
C ALA A 156 2.64 -2.97 6.59
N TRP A 157 1.87 -2.90 7.68
CA TRP A 157 1.02 -1.74 7.97
C TRP A 157 1.82 -0.53 8.46
N TYR A 158 2.80 -0.75 9.35
CA TYR A 158 3.59 0.33 9.93
C TYR A 158 4.57 0.94 8.93
N LEU A 159 5.25 0.11 8.15
CA LEU A 159 6.25 0.56 7.17
C LEU A 159 5.62 0.88 5.81
N GLY A 160 4.47 0.29 5.50
CA GLY A 160 3.85 0.40 4.17
C GLY A 160 4.60 -0.34 3.06
N VAL A 161 5.54 -1.22 3.43
CA VAL A 161 6.37 -2.04 2.54
C VAL A 161 6.19 -3.51 2.90
N VAL A 162 6.12 -4.36 1.89
CA VAL A 162 6.05 -5.82 2.03
C VAL A 162 7.24 -6.42 1.29
N GLY A 163 7.99 -7.33 1.90
CA GLY A 163 9.25 -7.79 1.34
C GLY A 163 10.42 -7.42 2.22
N ASP A 164 11.47 -8.23 2.17
CA ASP A 164 12.78 -7.84 2.69
C ASP A 164 13.53 -7.12 1.57
N ASP A 165 14.26 -6.07 1.94
CA ASP A 165 15.08 -5.23 1.06
C ASP A 165 16.49 -5.82 0.80
N GLY A 166 16.62 -7.14 0.96
CA GLY A 166 17.87 -7.85 0.70
C GLY A 166 18.46 -7.53 -0.68
N VAL A 167 19.76 -7.78 -0.84
CA VAL A 167 20.60 -7.42 -2.00
C VAL A 167 19.99 -7.84 -3.36
N THR A 168 19.11 -8.82 -3.39
CA THR A 168 18.45 -9.34 -4.59
C THR A 168 17.20 -8.56 -5.03
N GLY A 169 16.75 -7.57 -4.26
CA GLY A 169 15.45 -6.93 -4.44
C GLY A 169 14.30 -7.84 -4.01
N GLY A 170 13.17 -7.25 -3.63
CA GLY A 170 12.00 -8.00 -3.14
C GLY A 170 11.01 -7.15 -2.33
N ALA A 171 11.47 -6.04 -1.76
CA ALA A 171 10.62 -5.05 -1.13
C ALA A 171 9.68 -4.37 -2.14
N LYS A 172 8.38 -4.39 -1.85
CA LYS A 172 7.30 -3.76 -2.60
C LYS A 172 6.65 -2.70 -1.72
N VAL A 173 6.72 -1.45 -2.15
CA VAL A 173 5.98 -0.34 -1.52
C VAL A 173 4.49 -0.50 -1.84
N VAL A 174 3.68 -0.66 -0.80
CA VAL A 174 2.22 -0.76 -0.89
C VAL A 174 1.56 0.57 -0.56
N SER A 175 2.07 1.26 0.46
CA SER A 175 1.69 2.61 0.83
C SER A 175 2.90 3.37 1.36
N PHE A 176 2.99 4.66 1.05
CA PHE A 176 4.01 5.53 1.61
C PHE A 176 3.36 6.53 2.57
N GLU A 177 2.44 7.34 2.05
CA GLU A 177 1.78 8.41 2.81
C GLU A 177 0.90 7.91 3.97
N SER A 178 0.28 6.73 3.82
CA SER A 178 -0.63 6.15 4.81
C SER A 178 -0.03 4.98 5.59
N ALA A 179 1.31 4.91 5.66
CA ALA A 179 2.00 3.99 6.55
C ALA A 179 1.76 4.42 8.02
N LEU A 180 1.39 3.47 8.89
CA LEU A 180 0.92 3.78 10.24
C LEU A 180 2.01 4.39 11.13
N MET A 181 3.31 4.17 10.84
CA MET A 181 4.39 4.80 11.59
C MET A 181 4.32 6.33 11.57
N PHE A 182 3.79 6.90 10.49
CA PHE A 182 3.64 8.34 10.39
C PHE A 182 2.49 8.85 11.25
N ASP A 183 1.40 8.08 11.40
CA ASP A 183 0.22 8.47 12.18
C ASP A 183 0.58 8.79 13.64
N GLN A 184 1.56 8.08 14.22
CA GLN A 184 2.02 8.28 15.59
C GLN A 184 2.76 9.61 15.83
N VAL A 185 3.29 10.24 14.76
CA VAL A 185 4.15 11.45 14.85
C VAL A 185 3.59 12.65 14.10
N ARG A 186 2.34 12.59 13.61
CA ARG A 186 1.77 13.63 12.70
C ARG A 186 1.57 15.00 13.34
N ASP A 187 1.50 15.06 14.66
CA ASP A 187 1.40 16.29 15.42
C ASP A 187 2.70 17.09 15.43
N ALA A 188 3.84 16.42 15.24
CA ALA A 188 5.17 17.04 15.29
C ALA A 188 5.92 17.00 13.95
N VAL A 189 5.74 15.95 13.14
CA VAL A 189 6.55 15.68 11.95
C VAL A 189 5.68 15.46 10.73
N VAL A 190 6.06 16.11 9.62
CA VAL A 190 5.42 15.90 8.32
C VAL A 190 6.02 14.69 7.61
N VAL A 191 5.17 13.91 6.93
CA VAL A 191 5.62 12.82 6.04
C VAL A 191 6.64 13.36 5.03
N PRO A 192 7.83 12.73 4.87
CA PRO A 192 8.84 13.20 3.93
C PRO A 192 8.28 13.40 2.52
N THR A 193 8.82 14.36 1.78
CA THR A 193 8.37 14.80 0.43
C THR A 193 7.02 15.52 0.37
N TYR A 194 6.22 15.55 1.44
CA TYR A 194 4.96 16.29 1.49
C TYR A 194 5.12 17.64 2.21
N CYS A 195 4.68 18.72 1.58
CA CYS A 195 4.59 20.04 2.22
C CYS A 195 3.21 20.19 2.88
N ARG A 196 3.07 19.81 4.15
CA ARG A 196 1.78 19.93 4.91
C ARG A 196 1.78 21.01 5.98
N ALA A 197 2.96 21.47 6.38
CA ALA A 197 3.10 22.52 7.38
C ALA A 197 3.63 23.80 6.74
N ALA A 198 3.48 24.92 7.43
CA ALA A 198 4.08 26.18 7.01
C ALA A 198 5.61 26.05 6.94
N PRO A 199 6.28 26.78 6.03
CA PRO A 199 7.74 26.86 6.05
C PRO A 199 8.25 27.26 7.44
N GLY A 200 9.28 26.59 7.94
CA GLY A 200 9.84 26.88 9.26
C GLY A 200 9.04 26.31 10.44
N TYR A 201 8.03 25.46 10.24
CA TYR A 201 7.21 24.91 11.34
C TYR A 201 8.03 24.27 12.48
N TRP A 202 9.20 23.73 12.15
CA TRP A 202 10.11 23.04 13.07
C TRP A 202 10.76 23.95 14.12
N VAL A 203 10.65 25.29 14.01
CA VAL A 203 11.17 26.20 15.05
C VAL A 203 10.27 26.24 16.29
N THR A 204 9.00 25.86 16.14
CA THR A 204 8.04 25.81 17.25
C THR A 204 8.16 24.47 17.95
N GLN A 205 8.34 24.49 19.27
CA GLN A 205 8.35 23.26 20.06
C GLN A 205 7.00 22.53 19.94
N PRO A 206 6.98 21.24 19.56
CA PRO A 206 5.76 20.46 19.55
C PRO A 206 5.11 20.40 20.94
N ALA A 207 3.78 20.38 20.99
CA ALA A 207 3.07 20.25 22.24
C ALA A 207 3.41 18.89 22.87
N VAL A 208 3.98 18.89 24.07
CA VAL A 208 4.15 17.65 24.84
C VAL A 208 2.77 17.23 25.33
N LEU A 209 2.37 15.99 25.03
CA LEU A 209 1.19 15.40 25.66
C LEU A 209 1.41 15.42 27.18
N LYS A 210 0.65 16.24 27.91
CA LYS A 210 0.63 16.14 29.37
C LYS A 210 0.10 14.74 29.68
N ALA A 211 0.94 13.90 30.30
CA ALA A 211 0.49 12.64 30.86
C ALA A 211 -0.69 12.96 31.79
N GLY A 212 -1.88 12.47 31.44
CA GLY A 212 -3.06 12.59 32.30
C GLY A 212 -2.75 11.96 33.65
N GLY A 213 -2.95 12.73 34.73
CA GLY A 213 -2.90 12.25 36.10
C GLY A 213 -4.12 11.45 36.50
#